data_AF-A0A2M9PW71-F1
#
_entry.id   AF-A0A2M9PW71-F1
#
_cell.length_a   1.000
_cell.length_b   1.000
_cell.length_c   1.000
_cell.angle_alpha   90.00
_cell.angle_beta   90.00
_cell.angle_gamma   90.00
#
_symmetry.space_group_name_H-M   'P 1'
#
loop_
_entity.id
_entity.type
_entity.pdbx_description
1 polymer ?
#
loop_
_entity_poly.entity_id
_entity_poly.type
_entity_poly.pdbx_seq_one_letter_code
_entity_poly.pdbx_strand_id
1 'polypeptide(L)' 'MRYKFEYKTMEERESIIYSNTGKRLVEEHNITEGNFLVFDDDVEMLVVPQERLETLETSQADQDELLMQLMLQLEGN' A
#
# COMPACT_ATOMS: atom_id res chain seq x y z
N MET A 1 0.75 10.93 -15.02
CA MET A 1 0.03 10.85 -16.33
C MET A 1 -0.42 9.42 -16.57
N ARG A 2 -1.69 9.19 -16.97
CA ARG A 2 -2.23 7.83 -17.16
C ARG A 2 -2.05 7.29 -18.58
N TYR A 3 -1.51 6.07 -18.69
CA TYR A 3 -1.33 5.32 -19.94
C TYR A 3 -2.22 4.09 -19.95
N LYS A 4 -2.93 3.82 -21.04
CA LYS A 4 -3.81 2.66 -21.17
C LYS A 4 -3.36 1.79 -22.35
N PHE A 5 -3.16 0.50 -22.11
CA PHE A 5 -2.77 -0.48 -23.12
C PHE A 5 -3.77 -1.62 -23.17
N GLU A 6 -4.20 -2.02 -24.36
CA GLU A 6 -5.05 -3.21 -24.56
C GLU A 6 -4.17 -4.45 -24.76
N TYR A 7 -4.61 -5.60 -24.24
CA TYR A 7 -3.99 -6.89 -24.49
C TYR A 7 -5.04 -7.96 -24.82
N LYS A 8 -4.67 -8.96 -25.61
CA LYS A 8 -5.54 -10.07 -26.02
C LYS A 8 -5.05 -11.41 -25.50
N THR A 9 -3.75 -11.56 -25.30
CA THR A 9 -3.16 -12.76 -24.71
C THR A 9 -2.39 -12.47 -23.43
N MET A 10 -2.10 -13.52 -22.66
CA MET A 10 -1.31 -13.40 -21.44
C MET A 10 0.16 -13.07 -21.74
N GLU A 11 0.72 -13.53 -22.87
CA GLU A 11 2.06 -13.11 -23.28
C GLU A 11 2.14 -11.62 -23.60
N GLU A 12 1.11 -11.06 -24.26
CA GLU A 12 1.04 -9.61 -24.53
C GLU A 12 0.95 -8.82 -23.22
N ARG A 13 0.14 -9.30 -22.26
CA ARG A 13 0.03 -8.70 -20.93
C ARG A 13 1.39 -8.60 -20.25
N GLU A 14 2.14 -9.70 -20.21
CA GLU A 14 3.48 -9.73 -19.59
C GLU A 14 4.47 -8.83 -20.34
N SER A 15 4.41 -8.81 -21.67
CA SER A 15 5.24 -7.92 -22.49
C SER A 15 4.97 -6.44 -22.21
N ILE A 16 3.70 -6.06 -22.06
CA ILE A 16 3.29 -4.68 -21.73
C ILE A 16 3.79 -4.30 -20.33
N ILE A 17 3.70 -5.20 -19.35
CA ILE A 17 4.21 -4.96 -17.99
C ILE A 17 5.74 -4.80 -18.02
N TYR A 18 6.45 -5.67 -18.73
CA TYR A 18 7.92 -5.63 -18.80
C TYR A 18 8.43 -4.37 -19.50
N SER A 19 7.78 -3.98 -20.60
CA SER A 19 8.13 -2.76 -21.35
C SER A 19 7.77 -1.47 -20.63
N ASN A 20 6.85 -1.51 -19.67
CA ASN A 20 6.46 -0.37 -18.84
C ASN A 20 6.97 -0.47 -17.39
N THR A 21 8.09 -1.16 -17.16
CA THR A 21 8.76 -1.28 -15.85
C THR A 21 9.08 0.06 -15.17
N GLY A 22 9.23 1.14 -15.94
CA GLY A 22 9.41 2.50 -15.42
C GLY A 22 8.12 3.19 -14.95
N LYS A 23 6.95 2.55 -15.07
CA LYS A 23 5.65 3.09 -14.67
C LYS A 23 4.98 2.19 -13.66
N ARG A 24 4.12 2.76 -12.82
CA ARG A 24 3.33 1.99 -11.85
C ARG A 24 2.05 1.50 -12.52
N LEU A 25 1.82 0.19 -12.52
CA LEU A 25 0.51 -0.36 -12.87
C LEU A 25 -0.49 0.03 -11.76
N VAL A 26 -1.56 0.73 -12.12
CA VAL A 26 -2.58 1.22 -11.18
C VAL A 26 -3.89 0.47 -11.30
N GLU A 27 -4.30 0.10 -12.51
CA GLU A 27 -5.57 -0.60 -12.73
C GLU A 27 -5.43 -1.64 -13.84
N GLU A 28 -6.21 -2.71 -13.73
CA GLU A 28 -6.38 -3.73 -14.76
C GLU A 28 -7.89 -3.96 -14.96
N HIS A 29 -8.35 -3.78 -16.20
CA HIS A 29 -9.77 -3.88 -16.55
C HIS A 29 -9.98 -5.02 -17.55
N ASN A 30 -10.72 -6.06 -17.16
CA ASN A 30 -11.18 -7.11 -18.08
C ASN A 30 -12.68 -6.95 -18.31
N ILE A 31 -13.04 -6.29 -19.41
CA ILE A 31 -14.42 -6.01 -19.79
C ILE A 31 -14.75 -6.63 -21.14
N THR A 32 -16.03 -6.63 -21.50
CA THR A 32 -16.54 -7.22 -22.74
C THR A 32 -15.88 -6.65 -24.00
N GLU A 33 -15.41 -5.41 -23.92
CA GLU A 33 -14.75 -4.67 -25.02
C GLU A 33 -13.27 -5.02 -25.17
N GLY A 34 -12.65 -5.63 -24.16
CA GLY A 34 -11.23 -5.98 -24.17
C GLY A 34 -10.61 -5.98 -22.78
N ASN A 35 -9.34 -6.36 -22.73
CA ASN A 35 -8.54 -6.36 -21.51
C ASN A 35 -7.55 -5.20 -21.56
N PHE A 36 -7.44 -4.44 -20.47
CA PHE A 36 -6.65 -3.23 -20.44
C PHE A 36 -5.80 -3.13 -19.18
N LEU A 37 -4.56 -2.65 -19.37
CA LEU A 37 -3.65 -2.26 -18.30
C LEU A 37 -3.53 -0.74 -18.27
N VAL A 38 -3.69 -0.15 -17.09
CA VAL A 38 -3.53 1.28 -16.86
C VAL A 38 -2.30 1.52 -16.00
N PHE A 39 -1.38 2.33 -16.50
CA PHE A 39 -0.17 2.75 -15.82
C PHE A 39 -0.21 4.23 -15.48
N ASP A 40 0.51 4.62 -14.44
CA ASP A 40 0.76 6.02 -14.10
C ASP A 40 2.26 6.28 -13.91
N ASP A 41 2.68 7.50 -14.26
CA ASP A 41 4.01 8.04 -13.94
C ASP A 41 4.06 8.58 -12.51
N ASP A 42 2.91 8.87 -11.90
CA ASP A 42 2.84 9.54 -10.61
C ASP A 42 3.08 8.56 -9.45
N VAL A 43 4.21 8.76 -8.77
CA VAL A 43 4.43 8.24 -7.42
C VAL A 43 3.58 9.10 -6.50
N GLU A 44 2.32 8.72 -6.28
CA GLU A 44 1.54 9.28 -5.17
C GLU A 44 2.32 8.99 -3.88
N MET A 45 2.99 10.01 -3.35
CA MET A 45 3.42 10.01 -1.96
C MET A 45 2.17 9.86 -1.13
N LEU A 46 1.98 8.67 -0.53
CA LEU A 46 1.01 8.48 0.53
C LEU A 46 1.37 9.46 1.64
N VAL A 47 0.68 10.60 1.68
CA VAL A 47 0.78 11.54 2.80
C VAL A 47 0.12 10.82 3.97
N VAL A 48 0.90 10.09 4.76
CA VAL A 48 0.43 9.52 6.01
C VAL A 48 0.01 10.69 6.89
N PRO A 49 -1.27 10.81 7.29
CA PRO A 49 -1.69 11.87 8.20
C PRO A 49 -0.90 11.73 9.51
N GLN A 50 -0.08 12.73 9.85
CA GLN A 50 0.76 12.71 11.06
C GLN A 50 -0.07 12.49 12.32
N GLU A 51 -1.31 13.00 12.34
CA GLU A 51 -2.27 12.78 13.43
C GLU A 51 -2.50 11.30 13.75
N ARG A 52 -2.45 10.39 12.77
CA ARG A 52 -2.57 8.95 13.03
C ARG A 52 -1.31 8.35 13.67
N LEU A 53 -0.12 8.85 13.33
CA LEU A 53 1.12 8.39 13.93
C LEU A 53 1.19 8.80 15.41
N GLU A 54 0.84 10.05 15.73
CA GLU A 54 0.85 10.55 17.12
C GLU A 54 -0.11 9.77 18.03
N THR A 55 -1.31 9.42 17.53
CA THR A 55 -2.26 8.59 18.29
C THR A 55 -1.76 7.16 18.53
N LEU A 56 -0.99 6.60 17.60
CA LEU A 56 -0.40 5.27 17.74
C LEU A 56 0.75 5.29 18.75
N GLU A 57 1.62 6.30 18.70
CA GLU A 57 2.73 6.46 19.65
C GLU A 57 2.22 6.67 21.08
N THR A 58 1.20 7.50 21.25
CA THR A 58 0.56 7.74 22.57
C THR A 58 -0.07 6.45 23.10
N SER A 59 -0.79 5.72 22.26
CA SER A 59 -1.40 4.44 22.66
C SER A 59 -0.36 3.36 23.00
N GLN A 60 0.83 3.38 22.39
CA GLN A 60 1.91 2.45 22.72
C GLN A 60 2.54 2.80 24.08
N ALA A 61 2.81 4.08 24.33
CA ALA A 61 3.34 4.54 25.61
C ALA A 61 2.41 4.20 26.80
N ASP A 62 1.10 4.38 26.63
CA ASP A 62 0.10 4.03 27.64
C ASP A 62 0.06 2.51 27.93
N GLN A 63 0.23 1.68 26.90
CA GLN A 63 0.30 0.23 27.06
C GLN A 63 1.56 -0.21 27.80
N ASP A 64 2.71 0.40 27.49
CA ASP A 64 3.99 0.10 28.14
C ASP A 64 3.98 0.50 29.62
N GLU A 65 3.35 1.63 29.96
CA GLU A 65 3.20 2.06 31.36
C GLU A 65 2.33 1.07 32.16
N LEU A 66 1.20 0.64 31.61
CA LEU A 66 0.33 -0.36 32.24
C LEU A 66 1.04 -1.71 32.44
N LEU A 67 1.86 -2.12 31.46
CA LEU A 67 2.62 -3.36 31.53
C LEU A 67 3.69 -3.29 32.63
N MET A 68 4.38 -2.15 32.75
CA MET A 68 5.35 -1.90 33.82
C MET A 68 4.69 -1.90 35.20
N GLN A 69 3.52 -1.27 35.35
CA GLN A 69 2.77 -1.28 36.60
C GLN A 69 2.34 -2.71 36.99
N LEU A 70 1.89 -3.51 36.03
CA LEU A 70 1.53 -4.91 36.26
C LEU A 70 2.73 -5.77 36.66
N MET A 71 3.89 -5.56 36.03
CA MET A 71 5.13 -6.27 36.39
C MET A 71 5.58 -5.94 37.81
N LEU A 72 5.53 -4.66 38.22
CA LEU A 72 5.87 -4.24 39.58
C LEU A 72 4.92 -4.82 40.64
N GLN A 73 3.64 -5.00 40.30
CA GLN A 73 2.65 -5.63 41.19
C GLN A 73 2.86 -7.15 41.33
N LEU A 74 3.38 -7.82 40.29
CA LEU A 74 3.68 -9.25 40.30
C LEU A 74 5.01 -9.57 41.00
N GLU A 75 5.99 -8.66 40.97
CA GLU A 75 7.27 -8.81 41.69
C GLU A 75 7.17 -8.49 43.20
N GLY A 76 6.06 -7.88 43.63
CA GLY A 76 5.80 -7.50 45.02
C GLY A 76 5.04 -8.53 45.87
N ASN A 77 4.76 -9.73 45.36
CA ASN A 77 4.11 -10.84 46.08
C ASN A 77 5.06 -12.04 46.27
#